data_AF-A0A5B2TUR2-F1
#
_entry.id   AF-A0A5B2TUR2-F1
#
_cell.length_a   1.000
_cell.length_b   1.000
_cell.length_c   1.000
_cell.angle_alpha   90.00
_cell.angle_beta   90.00
_cell.angle_gamma   90.00
#
_symmetry.space_group_name_H-M   'P 1'
#
loop_
_entity.id
_entity.type
_entity.pdbx_description
1 polymer ?
#
loop_
_entity_poly.entity_id
_entity_poly.type
_entity_poly.pdbx_seq_one_letter_code
_entity_poly.pdbx_strand_id
1 'polypeptide(L)' 'MSNQISKGKTNPFLLSEQVKSILHKNGLSKIFNYSDYEIFKNRVKTAFNKAQAIADLFLEENTEQSDFNEYIF' A
#
# COMPACT_ATOMS: atom_id res chain seq x y z
N MET A 1 7.20 44.26 -1.71
CA MET A 1 7.79 42.91 -1.58
C MET A 1 6.67 41.91 -1.30
N SER A 2 6.42 40.96 -2.19
CA SER A 2 5.39 39.94 -1.99
C SER A 2 6.03 38.69 -1.37
N ASN A 3 5.83 38.50 -0.06
CA ASN A 3 6.24 37.27 0.62
C ASN A 3 5.33 36.12 0.16
N GLN A 4 5.81 35.33 -0.82
CA GLN A 4 5.22 34.04 -1.11
C GLN A 4 5.64 33.07 0.00
N ILE A 5 4.74 32.84 0.95
CA ILE A 5 4.85 31.74 1.91
C ILE A 5 4.62 30.48 1.09
N SER A 6 5.72 29.88 0.63
CA SER A 6 5.74 28.57 -0.01
C SER A 6 5.08 27.57 0.94
N LYS A 7 3.81 27.22 0.66
CA LYS A 7 3.04 26.17 1.34
C LYS A 7 3.96 24.97 1.50
N GLY A 8 4.24 24.61 2.75
CA GLY A 8 5.09 23.48 3.09
C GLY A 8 4.64 22.24 2.33
N LYS A 9 5.41 21.83 1.33
CA LYS A 9 5.38 20.45 0.85
C LYS A 9 6.10 19.61 1.89
N THR A 10 5.53 19.50 3.08
CA THR A 10 5.76 18.31 3.89
C THR A 10 4.98 17.20 3.18
N ASN A 11 5.52 16.67 2.08
CA ASN A 11 5.17 15.33 1.63
C ASN A 11 6.23 14.44 2.28
N PRO A 12 6.14 14.13 3.59
CA PRO A 12 6.97 13.07 4.12
C PRO A 12 6.56 11.84 3.32
N PHE A 13 7.48 11.30 2.52
CA PHE A 13 7.40 9.99 1.88
C PHE A 13 6.17 9.21 2.35
N LEU A 14 5.04 9.42 1.67
CA LEU A 14 3.78 8.87 2.16
C LEU A 14 3.93 7.37 2.00
N LEU A 15 4.00 6.66 3.12
CA LEU A 15 4.19 5.22 3.14
C LEU A 15 3.12 4.53 2.28
N SER A 16 1.90 5.10 2.27
CA SER A 16 0.81 4.71 1.37
C SER A 16 1.16 4.87 -0.12
N GLU A 17 1.79 5.96 -0.54
CA GLU A 17 2.24 6.17 -1.92
C GLU A 17 3.38 5.21 -2.29
N GLN A 18 4.28 4.90 -1.34
CA GLN A 18 5.32 3.90 -1.57
C GLN A 18 4.73 2.50 -1.77
N VAL A 19 3.81 2.09 -0.90
CA VAL A 19 3.07 0.82 -1.03
C VAL A 19 2.33 0.78 -2.36
N LYS A 20 1.58 1.84 -2.70
CA LYS A 20 0.83 1.93 -3.94
C LYS A 20 1.75 1.87 -5.17
N SER A 21 2.93 2.48 -5.12
CA SER A 21 3.93 2.39 -6.18
C SER A 21 4.46 0.97 -6.35
N ILE A 22 4.75 0.26 -5.25
CA ILE A 22 5.18 -1.15 -5.28
C ILE A 22 4.08 -2.03 -5.89
N LEU A 23 2.83 -1.86 -5.44
CA LEU A 23 1.68 -2.60 -5.98
C LEU A 23 1.44 -2.28 -7.46
N HIS A 24 1.57 -1.01 -7.85
CA HIS A 24 1.44 -0.59 -9.25
C HIS A 24 2.51 -1.24 -10.15
N LYS A 25 3.76 -1.34 -9.69
CA LYS A 25 4.83 -2.05 -10.42
C LYS A 25 4.51 -3.54 -10.63
N ASN A 26 3.77 -4.14 -9.70
CA ASN A 26 3.30 -5.53 -9.79
C ASN A 26 1.96 -5.68 -10.55
N GLY A 27 1.40 -4.61 -11.13
CA GLY A 27 0.10 -4.66 -11.82
C GLY A 27 -1.12 -4.76 -10.89
N LEU A 28 -0.91 -4.52 -9.60
CA LEU A 28 -1.88 -4.72 -8.52
C LEU A 28 -2.27 -3.40 -7.84
N SER A 29 -2.21 -2.28 -8.57
CA SER A 29 -2.65 -0.99 -8.02
C SER A 29 -4.13 -0.97 -7.59
N LYS A 30 -4.96 -1.85 -8.17
CA LYS A 30 -6.39 -1.97 -7.90
C LYS A 30 -6.75 -2.55 -6.54
N ILE A 31 -5.84 -3.33 -5.93
CA ILE A 31 -6.10 -4.00 -4.65
C ILE A 31 -5.78 -3.11 -3.44
N PHE A 32 -5.08 -1.99 -3.69
CA PHE A 32 -4.75 -1.04 -2.65
C PHE A 32 -6.01 -0.37 -2.09
N ASN A 33 -6.21 -0.49 -0.79
CA ASN A 33 -7.26 0.20 -0.06
C ASN A 33 -6.75 0.70 1.29
N TYR A 34 -7.36 1.77 1.80
CA TYR A 34 -6.91 2.43 3.03
C TYR A 34 -7.25 1.64 4.31
N SER A 35 -8.31 0.82 4.27
CA SER A 35 -8.71 -0.02 5.40
C SER A 35 -7.62 -1.06 5.72
N ASP A 36 -7.28 -1.85 4.72
CA ASP A 36 -6.26 -2.90 4.81
C ASP A 36 -4.87 -2.29 5.03
N TYR A 37 -4.58 -1.17 4.38
CA TYR A 37 -3.33 -0.44 4.62
C TYR A 37 -3.12 -0.08 6.09
N GLU A 38 -4.14 0.46 6.79
CA GLU A 38 -4.00 0.78 8.21
C GLU A 38 -3.89 -0.47 9.10
N ILE A 39 -4.56 -1.57 8.73
CA ILE A 39 -4.42 -2.87 9.41
C ILE A 39 -3.00 -3.40 9.24
N PHE A 40 -2.50 -3.46 8.01
CA PHE A 40 -1.17 -3.97 7.67
C PHE A 40 -0.07 -3.10 8.26
N LYS A 41 -0.21 -1.78 8.20
CA LYS A 41 0.68 -0.82 8.87
C LYS A 41 0.77 -1.05 10.38
N ASN A 42 -0.32 -1.49 11.01
CA ASN A 42 -0.31 -1.90 12.41
C ASN A 42 0.35 -3.26 12.64
N ARG A 43 0.24 -4.20 11.71
CA ARG A 43 0.92 -5.51 11.76
C ARG A 43 2.44 -5.39 11.57
N VAL A 44 2.90 -4.50 10.68
CA VAL A 44 4.33 -4.36 10.32
C VAL A 44 5.09 -3.33 11.15
N LYS A 45 4.65 -3.03 12.38
CA LYS A 45 5.26 -1.98 13.24
C LYS A 45 6.76 -2.18 13.44
N THR A 46 7.21 -3.43 13.51
CA THR A 46 8.59 -3.86 13.73
C THR A 46 9.38 -4.10 12.43
N ALA A 47 8.73 -4.01 11.26
CA ALA A 47 9.39 -4.25 9.98
C ALA A 47 10.35 -3.10 9.64
N PHE A 48 11.55 -3.46 9.19
CA PHE A 48 12.57 -2.50 8.74
C PHE A 48 12.11 -1.70 7.52
N ASN A 49 11.56 -2.39 6.51
CA ASN A 49 10.93 -1.77 5.35
C ASN A 49 9.42 -1.98 5.38
N LYS A 50 8.71 -1.01 5.97
CA LYS A 50 7.26 -1.06 6.11
C LYS A 50 6.52 -1.01 4.77
N ALA A 51 7.04 -0.30 3.78
CA ALA A 51 6.38 -0.18 2.48
C ALA A 51 6.36 -1.53 1.75
N GLN A 52 7.50 -2.23 1.75
CA GLN A 52 7.60 -3.56 1.18
C GLN A 52 6.74 -4.56 1.96
N ALA A 53 6.87 -4.59 3.29
CA ALA A 53 6.12 -5.53 4.12
C ALA A 53 4.59 -5.37 3.99
N ILE A 54 4.09 -4.14 3.86
CA ILE A 54 2.67 -3.90 3.61
C ILE A 54 2.28 -4.36 2.20
N ALA A 55 3.10 -4.07 1.19
CA ALA A 55 2.83 -4.53 -0.18
C ALA A 55 2.81 -6.06 -0.24
N ASP A 56 3.72 -6.75 0.45
CA ASP A 56 3.76 -8.21 0.51
C ASP A 56 2.49 -8.79 1.15
N LEU A 57 1.97 -8.17 2.22
CA LEU A 57 0.68 -8.55 2.82
C LEU A 57 -0.49 -8.38 1.85
N PHE A 58 -0.50 -7.30 1.06
CA PHE A 58 -1.48 -7.12 0.00
C PHE A 58 -1.40 -8.22 -1.06
N LEU A 59 -0.19 -8.65 -1.43
CA LEU A 59 0.03 -9.75 -2.37
C LEU A 59 -0.46 -11.08 -1.81
N GLU A 60 -0.12 -11.39 -0.56
CA GLU A 60 -0.50 -12.63 0.12
C GLU A 60 -2.03 -12.79 0.19
N GLU A 61 -2.73 -11.79 0.73
CA GLU A 61 -4.20 -11.82 0.88
C GLU A 61 -4.93 -11.86 -0.48
N ASN A 62 -4.35 -11.28 -1.55
CA ASN A 62 -4.93 -11.36 -2.89
C ASN A 62 -4.57 -12.66 -3.63
N THR A 63 -3.47 -13.31 -3.27
CA THR A 63 -3.10 -14.62 -3.82
C THR A 63 -4.03 -15.70 -3.26
N GLU A 64 -4.37 -15.62 -1.96
CA GLU A 64 -5.34 -16.54 -1.35
C GLU A 64 -6.77 -16.35 -1.86
N GLN A 65 -7.14 -15.16 -2.36
CA GLN A 65 -8.43 -14.96 -3.05
C GLN A 65 -8.47 -15.55 -4.48
N SER A 66 -7.36 -16.09 -5.00
CA SER A 66 -7.32 -16.76 -6.29
C SER A 66 -7.93 -18.18 -6.28
N ASP A 67 -8.62 -18.56 -5.20
CA ASP A 67 -9.32 -19.85 -5.06
C ASP A 67 -10.79 -19.86 -5.55
N PHE A 68 -11.31 -18.76 -6.13
CA PHE A 68 -12.64 -18.80 -6.78
C PHE A 68 -12.63 -19.37 -8.21
N ASN A 69 -11.73 -20.32 -8.46
CA ASN A 69 -11.62 -21.04 -9.73
C ASN A 69 -12.20 -22.46 -9.69
N GLU A 70 -13.02 -22.82 -8.70
CA GLU A 70 -13.73 -24.10 -8.69
C GLU A 70 -15.13 -23.99 -8.09
N TYR A 71 -16.12 -23.60 -8.89
CA TYR A 71 -17.50 -24.07 -8.68
C TYR A 71 -18.22 -24.15 -10.04
N ILE A 72 -17.87 -25.18 -10.81
CA ILE A 72 -18.69 -25.68 -11.91
C ILE A 72 -19.54 -26.82 -11.34
N PHE A 73 -20.81 -26.56 -11.03
CA PHE A 73 -21.84 -27.58 -10.90
C PHE A 73 -23.10 -27.12 -11.62
#